data_AF-A0A5E4KFJ3-F1
#
_entry.id   AF-A0A5E4KFJ3-F1
#
_cell.length_a   1.000
_cell.length_b   1.000
_cell.length_c   1.000
_cell.angle_alpha   90.00
_cell.angle_beta   90.00
_cell.angle_gamma   90.00
#
_symmetry.space_group_name_H-M   'P 1'
#
loop_
_entity.id
_entity.type
_entity.pdbx_description
1 polymer ?
#
loop_
_entity_poly.entity_id
_entity_poly.type
_entity_poly.pdbx_seq_one_letter_code
_entity_poly.pdbx_strand_id
1 'polypeptide(L)'
;MIVGIIKEVTYSNWIVDIRSPYDGLLHISEFPRRIENDEMSKYLNLGDSIMTLVRDVDANMKVELTLNDQRLRPIKEGRLIEVTPSKVPRFIGRSGSMIAMLKNETKCNIFIGQNGRIWITGKEKGMELAIKSLLKIEKETHISGLTDRITKFLKDEKGEKVKEPEKKPNKRAEDKTEITEPMSVEESTKESEEKPESDGILNELLGDGK
;
A
#
# COMPACT_ATOMS: atom_id res chain seq x y z
N MET A 1 -7.25 6.27 -7.95
CA MET A 1 -6.23 6.87 -8.85
C MET A 1 -5.38 5.75 -9.44
N ILE A 2 -5.11 5.81 -10.73
CA ILE A 2 -4.47 4.78 -11.55
C ILE A 2 -3.54 5.44 -12.59
N VAL A 3 -2.70 4.66 -13.24
CA VAL A 3 -1.97 5.12 -14.44
C VAL A 3 -2.54 4.42 -15.67
N GLY A 4 -3.05 5.19 -16.62
CA GLY A 4 -3.54 4.70 -17.91
C GLY A 4 -2.53 4.94 -19.03
N ILE A 5 -2.69 4.21 -20.15
CA ILE A 5 -1.98 4.47 -21.41
C ILE A 5 -3.04 4.70 -22.49
N ILE A 6 -2.89 5.74 -23.31
CA ILE A 6 -3.82 6.01 -24.41
C ILE A 6 -3.70 4.91 -25.47
N LYS A 7 -4.80 4.19 -25.71
CA LYS A 7 -4.95 3.21 -26.80
C LYS A 7 -5.36 3.90 -28.10
N GLU A 8 -6.33 4.80 -28.03
CA GLU A 8 -6.95 5.41 -29.20
C GLU A 8 -7.48 6.82 -28.86
N VAL A 9 -7.51 7.70 -29.87
CA VAL A 9 -8.13 9.01 -29.80
C VAL A 9 -9.34 9.01 -30.73
N THR A 10 -10.53 9.22 -30.18
CA THR A 10 -11.79 9.35 -30.95
C THR A 10 -12.23 10.81 -30.98
N TYR A 11 -13.35 11.11 -31.66
CA TYR A 11 -13.85 12.48 -31.83
C TYR A 11 -14.12 13.26 -30.53
N SER A 12 -14.48 12.59 -29.42
CA SER A 12 -14.76 13.26 -28.13
C SER A 12 -14.27 12.51 -26.90
N ASN A 13 -13.63 11.34 -27.08
CA ASN A 13 -13.09 10.52 -26.00
C ASN A 13 -11.68 10.02 -26.32
N TRP A 14 -10.81 9.98 -25.32
CA TRP A 14 -9.63 9.13 -25.35
C TRP A 14 -9.99 7.76 -24.78
N ILE A 15 -9.65 6.69 -25.51
CA ILE A 15 -9.73 5.32 -25.01
C ILE A 15 -8.40 5.01 -24.33
N VAL A 16 -8.48 4.62 -23.06
CA VAL A 16 -7.34 4.46 -22.17
C VAL A 16 -7.28 3.03 -21.68
N ASP A 17 -6.20 2.32 -21.99
CA ASP A 17 -5.88 1.07 -21.33
C ASP A 17 -5.58 1.35 -19.86
N ILE A 18 -6.44 0.85 -18.99
CA ILE A 18 -6.33 0.93 -17.52
C ILE A 18 -5.80 -0.35 -16.90
N ARG A 19 -5.35 -1.33 -17.72
CA ARG A 19 -4.85 -2.64 -17.29
C ARG A 19 -5.89 -3.44 -16.50
N SER A 20 -7.11 -3.47 -17.04
CA SER A 20 -8.26 -4.22 -16.54
C SER A 20 -8.96 -4.95 -17.70
N PRO A 21 -9.94 -5.83 -17.44
CA PRO A 21 -10.76 -6.42 -18.52
C PRO A 21 -11.54 -5.39 -19.36
N TYR A 22 -11.77 -4.20 -18.80
CA TYR A 22 -12.45 -3.08 -19.44
C TYR A 22 -11.46 -1.94 -19.72
N ASP A 23 -11.67 -1.23 -20.83
CA ASP A 23 -10.98 0.02 -21.13
C ASP A 23 -11.65 1.20 -20.43
N GLY A 24 -10.86 2.21 -20.08
CA GLY A 24 -11.34 3.46 -19.51
C GLY A 24 -11.61 4.49 -20.60
N LEU A 25 -12.69 5.26 -20.46
CA LEU A 25 -13.05 6.34 -21.37
C LEU A 25 -12.88 7.69 -20.67
N LEU A 26 -12.04 8.54 -21.24
CA LEU A 26 -11.83 9.92 -20.79
C LEU A 26 -12.51 10.86 -21.80
N HIS A 27 -13.64 11.46 -21.42
CA HIS A 27 -14.34 12.42 -22.26
C HIS A 27 -13.62 13.77 -22.28
N ILE A 28 -13.73 14.52 -23.39
CA ILE A 28 -13.07 15.83 -23.55
C ILE A 28 -13.43 16.85 -22.45
N SER A 29 -14.65 16.79 -21.90
CA SER A 29 -15.08 17.66 -20.78
C SER A 29 -14.38 17.38 -19.44
N GLU A 30 -13.80 16.19 -19.29
CA GLU A 30 -13.08 15.78 -18.07
C GLU A 30 -11.58 16.14 -18.14
N PHE A 31 -11.13 16.77 -19.23
CA PHE A 31 -9.81 17.36 -19.34
C PHE A 31 -9.77 18.73 -18.63
N PRO A 32 -8.73 19.06 -17.83
CA PRO A 32 -8.69 20.27 -17.01
C PRO A 32 -8.52 21.59 -17.80
N ARG A 33 -8.54 21.53 -19.14
CA ARG A 33 -8.54 22.67 -20.05
C ARG A 33 -9.63 22.45 -21.09
N ARG A 34 -10.27 23.53 -21.50
CA ARG A 34 -11.16 23.51 -22.67
C ARG A 34 -10.32 23.25 -23.91
N ILE A 35 -10.68 22.21 -24.66
CA ILE A 35 -10.04 21.75 -25.90
C ILE A 35 -11.16 21.61 -26.94
N GLU A 36 -10.87 21.96 -28.19
CA GLU A 36 -11.75 21.67 -29.32
C GLU A 36 -11.46 20.28 -29.88
N ASN A 37 -12.46 19.56 -30.38
CA ASN A 37 -12.33 18.15 -30.79
C ASN A 37 -11.16 17.90 -31.75
N ASP A 38 -10.96 18.80 -32.73
CA ASP A 38 -9.88 18.73 -33.73
C ASP A 38 -8.47 18.86 -33.13
N GLU A 39 -8.34 19.29 -31.87
CA GLU A 39 -7.06 19.46 -31.17
C GLU A 39 -6.75 18.34 -30.18
N MET A 40 -7.65 17.36 -29.95
CA MET A 40 -7.46 16.33 -28.91
C MET A 40 -6.12 15.59 -29.01
N SER A 41 -5.71 15.19 -30.23
CA SER A 41 -4.43 14.54 -30.49
C SER A 41 -3.21 15.43 -30.20
N LYS A 42 -3.35 16.76 -30.13
CA LYS A 42 -2.23 17.65 -29.74
C LYS A 42 -1.91 17.57 -28.24
N TYR A 43 -2.85 17.13 -27.42
CA TYR A 43 -2.73 17.07 -25.95
C TYR A 43 -2.38 15.68 -25.43
N LEU A 44 -2.94 14.63 -26.05
CA LEU A 44 -2.75 13.23 -25.68
C LEU A 44 -2.81 12.38 -26.96
N ASN A 45 -1.71 11.69 -27.27
CA ASN A 45 -1.56 10.77 -28.39
C ASN A 45 -1.58 9.31 -27.97
N LEU A 46 -1.76 8.41 -28.94
CA LEU A 46 -1.59 6.97 -28.77
C LEU A 46 -0.22 6.66 -28.16
N GLY A 47 -0.21 5.85 -27.09
CA GLY A 47 0.98 5.49 -26.33
C GLY A 47 1.33 6.45 -25.17
N ASP A 48 0.74 7.64 -25.09
CA ASP A 48 0.98 8.54 -23.96
C ASP A 48 0.47 7.93 -22.66
N SER A 49 1.20 8.14 -21.57
CA SER A 49 0.81 7.70 -20.23
C SER A 49 0.14 8.82 -19.45
N ILE A 50 -0.95 8.54 -18.73
CA ILE A 50 -1.68 9.52 -17.94
C ILE A 50 -1.90 9.05 -16.49
N MET A 51 -1.76 9.96 -15.53
CA MET A 51 -2.22 9.74 -14.16
C MET A 51 -3.66 10.23 -14.04
N THR A 52 -4.59 9.32 -13.76
CA THR A 52 -6.05 9.55 -13.86
C THR A 52 -6.81 8.91 -12.70
N LEU A 53 -8.09 9.26 -12.56
CA LEU A 53 -9.00 8.73 -11.55
C LEU A 53 -10.23 8.12 -12.25
N VAL A 54 -10.72 6.99 -11.74
CA VAL A 54 -12.03 6.45 -12.12
C VAL A 54 -13.09 7.35 -11.47
N ARG A 55 -13.88 8.00 -12.32
CA ARG A 55 -14.96 8.92 -11.94
C ARG A 55 -16.22 8.15 -11.56
N ASP A 56 -16.60 7.20 -12.41
CA ASP A 56 -17.79 6.38 -12.29
C ASP A 56 -17.61 5.06 -13.09
N VAL A 57 -18.47 4.07 -12.84
CA VAL A 57 -18.57 2.84 -13.63
C VAL A 57 -20.05 2.55 -13.88
N ASP A 58 -20.47 2.58 -15.14
CA ASP A 58 -21.88 2.38 -15.50
C ASP A 58 -22.34 0.91 -15.41
N ALA A 59 -23.64 0.69 -15.55
CA ALA A 59 -24.24 -0.65 -15.52
C ALA A 59 -23.79 -1.57 -16.68
N ASN A 60 -23.20 -1.01 -17.74
CA ASN A 60 -22.62 -1.74 -18.87
C ASN A 60 -21.11 -1.99 -18.69
N MET A 61 -20.57 -1.75 -17.48
CA MET A 61 -19.14 -1.83 -17.14
C MET A 61 -18.26 -0.82 -17.89
N LYS A 62 -18.84 0.27 -18.40
CA LYS A 62 -18.09 1.39 -18.97
C LYS A 62 -17.40 2.15 -17.85
N VAL A 63 -16.06 2.13 -17.83
CA VAL A 63 -15.27 2.84 -16.81
C VAL A 63 -15.03 4.27 -17.28
N GLU A 64 -15.62 5.25 -16.60
CA GLU A 64 -15.39 6.66 -16.90
C GLU A 64 -14.20 7.20 -16.11
N LEU A 65 -13.33 7.93 -16.81
CA LEU A 65 -12.11 8.51 -16.26
C LEU A 65 -12.21 10.03 -16.19
N THR A 66 -11.48 10.62 -15.25
CA THR A 66 -11.33 12.07 -15.14
C THR A 66 -9.88 12.51 -15.01
N LEU A 67 -9.58 13.71 -15.51
CA LEU A 67 -8.34 14.46 -15.26
C LEU A 67 -8.62 15.79 -14.52
N ASN A 68 -9.85 16.01 -14.04
CA ASN A 68 -10.29 17.26 -13.40
C ASN A 68 -9.91 17.35 -11.91
N ASP A 69 -8.68 16.97 -11.56
CA ASP A 69 -8.07 17.10 -10.23
C ASP A 69 -6.60 17.50 -10.42
N GLN A 70 -6.11 18.47 -9.63
CA GLN A 70 -4.77 19.04 -9.72
C GLN A 70 -3.61 18.02 -9.62
N ARG A 71 -3.86 16.84 -9.05
CA ARG A 71 -2.90 15.74 -8.92
C ARG A 71 -2.79 14.90 -10.20
N LEU A 72 -3.81 14.95 -11.05
CA LEU A 72 -3.92 14.19 -12.29
C LEU A 72 -3.25 14.95 -13.43
N ARG A 73 -2.49 14.24 -14.28
CA ARG A 73 -1.72 14.86 -15.36
C ARG A 73 -1.20 13.83 -16.37
N PRO A 74 -0.92 14.26 -17.61
CA PRO A 74 -0.07 13.51 -18.52
C PRO A 74 1.33 13.27 -17.93
N ILE A 75 1.88 12.09 -18.16
CA ILE A 75 3.22 11.67 -17.73
C ILE A 75 4.17 11.82 -18.92
N LYS A 76 5.11 12.76 -18.82
CA LYS A 76 6.07 13.09 -19.90
C LYS A 76 7.44 12.42 -19.76
N GLU A 77 7.81 12.00 -18.55
CA GLU A 77 9.17 11.54 -18.23
C GLU A 77 9.17 10.50 -17.10
N GLY A 78 10.31 9.83 -16.93
CA GLY A 78 10.51 8.76 -15.95
C GLY A 78 10.32 7.36 -16.54
N ARG A 79 10.09 6.37 -15.68
CA ARG A 79 9.82 4.98 -16.05
C ARG A 79 8.46 4.54 -15.55
N LEU A 80 7.71 3.86 -16.42
CA LEU A 80 6.52 3.11 -16.06
C LEU A 80 6.89 1.64 -15.87
N ILE A 81 6.45 1.05 -14.77
CA ILE A 81 6.71 -0.35 -14.41
C ILE A 81 5.37 -1.01 -14.12
N GLU A 82 5.24 -2.25 -14.56
CA GLU A 82 4.04 -3.04 -14.34
C GLU A 82 4.30 -4.14 -13.30
N VAL A 83 3.48 -4.18 -12.25
CA VAL A 83 3.50 -5.19 -11.17
C VAL A 83 2.14 -5.84 -11.03
N THR A 84 2.05 -6.97 -10.36
CA THR A 84 0.75 -7.64 -10.15
C THR A 84 -0.16 -6.77 -9.24
N PRO A 85 -1.41 -6.42 -9.62
CA PRO A 85 -2.28 -5.54 -8.82
C PRO A 85 -2.51 -6.03 -7.38
N SER A 86 -2.60 -7.35 -7.17
CA SER A 86 -2.73 -7.95 -5.83
C SER A 86 -1.54 -7.70 -4.89
N LYS A 87 -0.40 -7.25 -5.41
CA LYS A 87 0.80 -6.89 -4.64
C LYS A 87 0.88 -5.39 -4.31
N VAL A 88 0.03 -4.55 -4.91
CA VAL A 88 -0.02 -3.09 -4.67
C VAL A 88 -0.09 -2.71 -3.17
N PRO A 89 -0.97 -3.30 -2.34
CA PRO A 89 -1.03 -2.97 -0.91
C PRO A 89 0.28 -3.27 -0.17
N ARG A 90 1.05 -4.28 -0.60
CA ARG A 90 2.33 -4.65 0.01
C ARG A 90 3.43 -3.63 -0.29
N PHE A 91 3.49 -3.08 -1.50
CA PHE A 91 4.46 -2.04 -1.86
C PHE A 91 4.22 -0.70 -1.13
N ILE A 92 2.95 -0.38 -0.86
CA ILE A 92 2.59 0.79 -0.04
C ILE A 92 2.98 0.53 1.42
N GLY A 93 2.64 -0.65 1.96
CA GLY A 93 2.89 -1.05 3.34
C GLY A 93 1.94 -0.35 4.33
N ARG A 94 2.00 -0.72 5.62
CA ARG A 94 1.15 -0.13 6.66
C ARG A 94 1.35 1.40 6.68
N SER A 95 0.26 2.15 6.53
CA SER A 95 0.24 3.62 6.49
C SER A 95 1.20 4.26 5.47
N GLY A 96 1.55 3.57 4.38
CA GLY A 96 2.50 4.08 3.39
C GLY A 96 3.98 4.01 3.80
N SER A 97 4.31 3.32 4.90
CA SER A 97 5.69 3.24 5.43
C SER A 97 6.71 2.69 4.44
N MET A 98 6.35 1.69 3.62
CA MET A 98 7.29 1.07 2.69
C MET A 98 7.57 1.97 1.48
N ILE A 99 6.54 2.59 0.90
CA ILE A 99 6.72 3.58 -0.17
C ILE A 99 7.44 4.84 0.33
N ALA A 100 7.18 5.29 1.56
CA ALA A 100 7.90 6.43 2.15
C ALA A 100 9.40 6.11 2.32
N MET A 101 9.74 4.92 2.82
CA MET A 101 11.14 4.45 2.90
C MET A 101 11.79 4.39 1.50
N LEU A 102 11.13 3.77 0.51
CA LEU A 102 11.66 3.70 -0.86
C LEU A 102 11.93 5.08 -1.45
N LYS A 103 11.02 6.05 -1.28
CA LYS A 103 11.22 7.45 -1.73
C LYS A 103 12.39 8.12 -1.00
N ASN A 104 12.45 7.97 0.32
CA ASN A 104 13.48 8.58 1.16
C ASN A 104 14.88 8.04 0.84
N GLU A 105 14.99 6.74 0.56
CA GLU A 105 16.25 6.09 0.20
C GLU A 105 16.67 6.38 -1.24
N THR A 106 15.79 6.15 -2.22
CA THR A 106 16.13 6.31 -3.66
C THR A 106 16.18 7.77 -4.12
N LYS A 107 15.66 8.70 -3.32
CA LYS A 107 15.45 10.13 -3.67
C LYS A 107 14.65 10.32 -4.97
N CYS A 108 13.80 9.35 -5.31
CA CYS A 108 12.93 9.37 -6.48
C CYS A 108 11.48 9.60 -6.05
N ASN A 109 10.71 10.27 -6.91
CA ASN A 109 9.27 10.30 -6.77
C ASN A 109 8.71 8.98 -7.33
N ILE A 110 7.86 8.33 -6.53
CA ILE A 110 7.23 7.04 -6.86
C ILE A 110 5.73 7.21 -6.71
N PHE A 111 4.97 6.87 -7.74
CA PHE A 111 3.52 6.81 -7.71
C PHE A 111 3.07 5.39 -8.00
N ILE A 112 2.15 4.86 -7.19
CA ILE A 112 1.61 3.51 -7.34
C ILE A 112 0.11 3.62 -7.66
N GLY A 113 -0.25 3.30 -8.90
CA GLY A 113 -1.65 3.15 -9.32
C GLY A 113 -2.25 1.85 -8.79
N GLN A 114 -3.54 1.87 -8.45
CA GLN A 114 -4.24 0.68 -7.95
C GLN A 114 -4.30 -0.47 -8.98
N ASN A 115 -4.19 -0.14 -10.27
CA ASN A 115 -4.12 -1.09 -11.38
C ASN A 115 -2.74 -1.75 -11.57
N GLY A 116 -1.85 -1.67 -10.57
CA GLY A 116 -0.52 -2.28 -10.65
C GLY A 116 0.44 -1.60 -11.63
N ARG A 117 0.16 -0.36 -12.06
CA ARG A 117 1.11 0.47 -12.79
C ARG A 117 1.80 1.45 -11.86
N ILE A 118 3.12 1.44 -11.87
CA ILE A 118 3.98 2.21 -10.98
C ILE A 118 4.83 3.16 -11.82
N TRP A 119 4.67 4.45 -11.58
CA TRP A 119 5.45 5.50 -12.24
C TRP A 119 6.57 5.97 -11.31
N ILE A 120 7.80 6.03 -11.83
CA ILE A 120 9.00 6.43 -11.10
C ILE A 120 9.70 7.56 -11.86
N THR A 121 10.00 8.66 -11.16
CA THR A 121 10.78 9.80 -11.67
C THR A 121 11.90 10.16 -10.72
N GLY A 122 13.10 10.46 -11.25
CA GLY A 122 14.25 10.86 -10.46
C GLY A 122 15.57 10.70 -11.21
N LYS A 123 16.68 10.60 -10.47
CA LYS A 123 18.00 10.35 -11.04
C LYS A 123 18.12 8.89 -11.48
N GLU A 124 18.75 8.63 -12.62
CA GLU A 124 18.88 7.28 -13.23
C GLU A 124 19.26 6.18 -12.22
N LYS A 125 20.36 6.37 -11.48
CA LYS A 125 20.80 5.42 -10.43
C LYS A 125 19.73 5.16 -9.36
N GLY A 126 19.02 6.21 -8.92
CA GLY A 126 17.94 6.08 -7.94
C GLY A 126 16.72 5.35 -8.51
N MET A 127 16.40 5.60 -9.79
CA MET A 127 15.33 4.88 -10.48
C MET A 127 15.66 3.40 -10.60
N GLU A 128 16.87 3.03 -11.05
CA GLU A 128 17.33 1.64 -11.15
C GLU A 128 17.24 0.90 -9.80
N LEU A 129 17.71 1.52 -8.72
CA LEU A 129 17.59 0.98 -7.35
C LEU A 129 16.12 0.78 -6.93
N ALA A 130 15.23 1.70 -7.31
CA ALA A 130 13.80 1.57 -7.06
C ALA A 130 13.21 0.36 -7.82
N ILE A 131 13.58 0.15 -9.10
CA ILE A 131 13.14 -1.00 -9.90
C ILE A 131 13.61 -2.31 -9.25
N LYS A 132 14.91 -2.45 -8.95
CA LYS A 132 15.48 -3.64 -8.31
C LYS A 132 14.78 -3.96 -6.99
N SER A 133 14.55 -2.93 -6.16
CA SER A 133 13.90 -3.08 -4.85
C SER A 133 12.44 -3.50 -4.99
N LEU A 134 11.71 -2.93 -5.95
CA LEU A 134 10.31 -3.28 -6.24
C LEU A 134 10.18 -4.74 -6.69
N LEU A 135 11.02 -5.19 -7.63
CA LEU A 135 11.07 -6.58 -8.09
C LEU A 135 11.47 -7.55 -6.97
N LYS A 136 12.33 -7.13 -6.03
CA LYS A 136 12.70 -7.92 -4.84
C LYS A 136 11.52 -8.03 -3.86
N ILE A 137 10.78 -6.95 -3.63
CA ILE A 137 9.57 -6.96 -2.79
C ILE A 137 8.48 -7.86 -3.39
N GLU A 138 8.31 -7.88 -4.71
CA GLU A 138 7.31 -8.74 -5.39
C GLU A 138 7.59 -10.24 -5.20
N LYS A 139 8.87 -10.62 -5.13
CA LYS A 139 9.32 -12.00 -4.89
C LYS A 139 9.23 -12.44 -3.42
N GLU A 140 9.42 -11.53 -2.46
CA GLU A 140 9.57 -11.85 -1.03
C GLU A 140 8.27 -11.66 -0.19
N THR A 141 7.08 -11.89 -0.77
CA THR A 141 5.82 -11.39 -0.20
C THR A 141 5.34 -12.04 1.09
N HIS A 142 5.88 -13.18 1.51
CA HIS A 142 5.44 -13.91 2.70
C HIS A 142 6.39 -13.81 3.91
N ILE A 143 7.42 -12.95 3.83
CA ILE A 143 8.45 -12.85 4.87
C ILE A 143 8.15 -11.65 5.79
N SER A 144 8.29 -11.87 7.10
CA SER A 144 8.29 -10.81 8.14
C SER A 144 9.62 -10.03 8.13
N GLY A 145 9.61 -8.76 8.58
CA GLY A 145 10.81 -7.92 8.55
C GLY A 145 11.32 -7.54 7.15
N LEU A 146 10.47 -7.62 6.11
CA LEU A 146 10.86 -7.26 4.74
C LEU A 146 11.39 -5.82 4.64
N THR A 147 10.83 -4.88 5.41
CA THR A 147 11.28 -3.48 5.45
C THR A 147 12.75 -3.36 5.82
N ASP A 148 13.21 -4.11 6.83
CA ASP A 148 14.60 -4.06 7.30
C ASP A 148 15.56 -4.68 6.28
N ARG A 149 15.13 -5.77 5.63
CA ARG A 149 15.88 -6.43 4.55
C ARG A 149 16.07 -5.53 3.33
N ILE A 150 15.01 -4.84 2.90
CA ILE A 150 15.07 -3.89 1.78
C ILE A 150 15.89 -2.66 2.15
N THR A 151 15.78 -2.17 3.39
CA THR A 151 16.61 -1.06 3.90
C THR A 151 18.10 -1.43 3.88
N LYS A 152 18.46 -2.65 4.30
CA LYS A 152 19.84 -3.15 4.20
C LYS A 152 20.29 -3.24 2.75
N PHE A 153 19.51 -3.89 1.88
CA PHE A 153 19.80 -4.01 0.45
C PHE A 153 20.03 -2.66 -0.25
N LEU A 154 19.23 -1.65 0.07
CA LEU A 154 19.38 -0.29 -0.46
C LEU A 154 20.66 0.42 0.01
N LYS A 155 21.14 0.13 1.22
CA LYS A 155 22.42 0.68 1.72
C LYS A 155 23.62 -0.05 1.12
N ASP A 156 23.52 -1.37 0.98
CA ASP A 156 24.53 -2.22 0.35
C ASP A 156 24.78 -1.79 -1.11
N GLU A 157 23.73 -1.63 -1.95
CA GLU A 157 23.91 -1.17 -3.34
C GLU A 157 24.34 0.31 -3.48
N LYS A 158 24.13 1.15 -2.46
CA LYS A 158 24.65 2.53 -2.45
C LYS A 158 26.14 2.63 -2.14
N GLY A 159 26.76 1.54 -1.65
CA GLY A 159 28.15 1.55 -1.20
C GLY A 159 28.37 2.22 0.16
N GLU A 160 27.31 2.48 0.93
CA GLU A 160 27.44 2.92 2.32
C GLU A 160 27.80 1.70 3.18
N LYS A 161 29.05 1.63 3.66
CA LYS A 161 29.51 0.56 4.55
C LYS A 161 28.53 0.41 5.72
N VAL A 162 27.94 -0.77 5.85
CA VAL A 162 27.08 -1.13 6.99
C VAL A 162 27.89 -0.96 8.27
N LYS A 163 27.56 0.06 9.06
CA LYS A 163 27.83 0.02 10.49
C LYS A 163 26.93 -1.07 11.07
N GLU A 164 27.52 -2.17 11.51
CA GLU A 164 26.81 -3.19 12.26
C GLU A 164 26.12 -2.51 13.46
N PRO A 165 24.86 -2.86 13.77
CA PRO A 165 24.28 -2.45 15.03
C PRO A 165 25.07 -3.13 16.15
N GLU A 166 25.77 -2.33 16.96
CA GLU A 166 26.52 -2.82 18.11
C GLU A 166 25.59 -3.66 19.01
N LYS A 167 25.90 -4.96 19.09
CA LYS A 167 25.29 -5.82 20.10
C LYS A 167 25.73 -5.31 21.46
N LYS A 168 24.84 -4.61 22.18
CA LYS A 168 25.05 -4.36 23.61
C LYS A 168 25.28 -5.73 24.28
N PRO A 169 26.40 -5.93 25.01
CA PRO A 169 26.72 -7.22 25.57
C PRO A 169 25.70 -7.55 26.67
N ASN A 170 24.82 -8.52 26.36
CA ASN A 170 23.94 -9.09 27.37
C ASN A 170 24.81 -9.91 28.32
N LYS A 171 25.00 -9.46 29.57
CA LYS A 171 25.70 -10.23 30.59
C LYS A 171 24.88 -11.49 30.86
N ARG A 172 25.39 -12.62 30.38
CA ARG A 172 24.83 -13.95 30.59
C ARG A 172 25.47 -14.57 31.84
N ALA A 173 24.76 -15.54 32.44
CA ALA A 173 25.33 -16.64 33.22
C ALA A 173 25.83 -16.31 34.65
N GLU A 174 25.83 -17.22 35.63
CA GLU A 174 25.12 -18.51 35.92
C GLU A 174 25.64 -18.95 37.34
N ASP A 175 25.02 -19.76 38.21
CA ASP A 175 23.72 -20.47 38.28
C ASP A 175 23.46 -21.02 39.72
N LYS A 176 22.20 -21.29 40.13
CA LYS A 176 21.77 -22.24 41.23
C LYS A 176 22.27 -21.97 42.69
N THR A 177 21.73 -22.53 43.81
CA THR A 177 20.63 -23.48 44.14
C THR A 177 20.18 -23.33 45.63
N GLU A 178 19.01 -23.91 45.96
CA GLU A 178 18.60 -24.53 47.27
C GLU A 178 18.38 -23.74 48.58
N ILE A 179 17.08 -23.66 48.96
CA ILE A 179 16.45 -24.04 50.25
C ILE A 179 17.14 -23.65 51.59
N THR A 180 16.48 -22.81 52.38
CA THR A 180 16.08 -23.10 53.80
C THR A 180 15.19 -21.98 54.38
N GLU A 181 14.16 -22.34 55.15
CA GLU A 181 13.47 -21.42 56.09
C GLU A 181 14.19 -21.44 57.47
N PRO A 182 13.91 -20.52 58.42
CA PRO A 182 12.64 -20.56 59.19
C PRO A 182 11.97 -19.18 59.48
N MET A 183 10.67 -19.26 59.80
CA MET A 183 9.86 -18.52 60.83
C MET A 183 10.33 -17.12 61.35
N SER A 184 9.47 -16.14 61.67
CA SER A 184 8.16 -16.27 62.32
C SER A 184 7.21 -15.06 62.15
N VAL A 185 5.92 -15.38 61.90
CA VAL A 185 4.68 -14.95 62.61
C VAL A 185 4.34 -13.46 62.80
N GLU A 186 3.19 -13.04 62.25
CA GLU A 186 2.00 -12.42 62.90
C GLU A 186 1.04 -12.00 61.75
N GLU A 187 0.11 -12.83 61.28
CA GLU A 187 -1.19 -13.21 61.85
C GLU A 187 -2.28 -12.11 61.80
N SER A 188 -3.24 -12.25 60.88
CA SER A 188 -4.68 -12.02 61.15
C SER A 188 -5.57 -12.53 60.01
N THR A 189 -6.27 -13.64 60.27
CA THR A 189 -7.65 -14.00 59.84
C THR A 189 -8.12 -13.67 58.40
N LYS A 190 -8.28 -14.67 57.51
CA LYS A 190 -9.39 -15.67 57.41
C LYS A 190 -10.56 -15.19 56.53
N GLU A 191 -10.85 -15.89 55.42
CA GLU A 191 -11.85 -16.99 55.27
C GLU A 191 -13.31 -16.49 55.43
N SER A 192 -14.29 -16.87 54.61
CA SER A 192 -14.32 -17.78 53.45
C SER A 192 -15.58 -17.54 52.58
N GLU A 193 -15.71 -18.33 51.53
CA GLU A 193 -16.83 -18.39 50.56
C GLU A 193 -18.23 -18.49 51.18
N GLU A 194 -19.24 -17.96 50.49
CA GLU A 194 -20.47 -18.70 50.14
C GLU A 194 -21.29 -18.00 49.04
N LYS A 195 -21.88 -18.79 48.13
CA LYS A 195 -23.05 -18.38 47.31
C LYS A 195 -24.31 -18.84 48.04
N PRO A 196 -25.43 -18.12 47.88
CA PRO A 196 -26.53 -18.79 47.16
C PRO A 196 -27.34 -17.87 46.22
N GLU A 197 -28.40 -18.44 45.68
CA GLU A 197 -29.25 -18.01 44.57
C GLU A 197 -30.14 -16.79 44.86
N SER A 198 -30.57 -16.12 43.79
CA SER A 198 -31.97 -15.68 43.66
C SER A 198 -32.41 -15.68 42.19
N ASP A 199 -33.20 -16.69 41.82
CA ASP A 199 -34.07 -16.60 40.64
C ASP A 199 -35.21 -15.62 40.92
N GLY A 200 -35.62 -14.86 39.89
CA GLY A 200 -36.50 -13.71 40.06
C GLY A 200 -37.30 -13.34 38.82
N ILE A 201 -38.23 -14.22 38.43
CA ILE A 201 -39.41 -13.99 37.55
C ILE A 201 -39.19 -14.20 36.02
N LEU A 202 -39.67 -15.38 35.60
CA LEU A 202 -40.43 -15.77 34.38
C LEU A 202 -39.97 -15.24 32.99
N ASN A 203 -39.65 -16.10 32.02
CA ASN A 203 -40.53 -17.01 31.25
C ASN A 203 -41.72 -16.33 30.53
N GLU A 204 -41.61 -16.19 29.21
CA GLU A 204 -42.52 -16.77 28.18
C GLU A 204 -41.88 -16.48 26.81
N LEU A 205 -41.28 -17.45 26.11
CA LEU A 205 -41.91 -18.50 25.30
C LEU A 205 -42.69 -17.99 24.08
N LEU A 206 -42.19 -18.41 22.92
CA LEU A 206 -42.90 -18.79 21.69
C LEU A 206 -44.43 -18.62 21.70
N GLY A 207 -44.97 -17.83 20.77
CA GLY A 207 -46.41 -17.69 20.56
C GLY A 207 -46.78 -17.01 19.25
N ASP A 208 -46.76 -17.76 18.14
CA ASP A 208 -47.51 -17.39 16.95
C ASP A 208 -49.03 -17.48 17.22
N GLY A 209 -49.81 -16.63 16.55
CA GLY A 209 -51.16 -16.98 16.11
C GLY A 209 -52.36 -16.35 16.85
N LYS A 210 -52.89 -15.28 16.25
CA LYS A 210 -54.34 -15.10 16.05
C LYS A 210 -54.64 -14.18 14.86
#